data_AF-A0A4R2HMJ4-F1
#
_entry.id   AF-A0A4R2HMJ4-F1
#
_cell.length_a   1.000
_cell.length_b   1.000
_cell.length_c   1.000
_cell.angle_alpha   90.00
_cell.angle_beta   90.00
_cell.angle_gamma   90.00
#
_symmetry.space_group_name_H-M   'P 1'
#
loop_
_entity.id
_entity.type
_entity.pdbx_description
1 polymer ?
#
loop_
_entity_poly.entity_id
_entity_poly.type
_entity_poly.pdbx_seq_one_letter_code
_entity_poly.pdbx_strand_id
1 'polypeptide(L)'
;MAIYKFRITFEDYDDVMREIDIKSNQTFEDLHKAIHKSTGYNPEKSSSFYVSTDNWLKGDEIAYLPNERKKDRVVLMENSKLSGFIEDPHQKFYYIYNFDRPFDFHVELVKIVLDPDPNIEYPFLAKSSGEAPKIFEKNAVSVDDAENSAVAVGEFDFLNELNFVPEDTDELEAMGEMGINEKERDDEEESEEDEFGDDFSDGDSFEDDTIKDDY
;
A
#
# COMPACT_ATOMS: atom_id res chain seq x y z
N MET A 1 -24.17 -6.48 -23.78
CA MET A 1 -23.07 -6.84 -22.86
C MET A 1 -23.11 -5.81 -21.75
N ALA A 2 -23.15 -6.23 -20.49
CA ALA A 2 -23.25 -5.27 -19.40
C ALA A 2 -21.96 -4.43 -19.28
N ILE A 3 -22.13 -3.16 -18.90
CA ILE A 3 -21.08 -2.22 -18.53
C ILE A 3 -21.06 -2.12 -17.00
N TYR A 4 -19.88 -2.28 -16.43
CA TYR A 4 -19.60 -2.06 -15.03
C TYR A 4 -19.03 -0.67 -14.85
N LYS A 5 -19.63 0.11 -13.95
CA LYS A 5 -19.11 1.40 -13.51
C LYS A 5 -18.40 1.19 -12.19
N PHE A 6 -17.08 1.27 -12.23
CA PHE A 6 -16.24 1.23 -11.04
C PHE A 6 -15.93 2.64 -10.56
N ARG A 7 -16.04 2.85 -9.25
CA ARG A 7 -15.47 4.00 -8.57
C ARG A 7 -14.14 3.59 -7.96
N ILE A 8 -13.10 4.35 -8.26
CA ILE A 8 -11.74 4.16 -7.77
C ILE A 8 -11.37 5.37 -6.92
N THR A 9 -10.96 5.14 -5.69
CA THR A 9 -10.44 6.15 -4.76
C THR A 9 -9.10 5.69 -4.20
N PHE A 10 -8.23 6.64 -3.90
CA PHE A 10 -6.99 6.34 -3.18
C PHE A 10 -7.31 6.12 -1.70
N GLU A 11 -6.61 5.20 -1.04
CA GLU A 11 -6.81 4.95 0.40
C GLU A 11 -6.44 6.18 1.25
N ASP A 12 -5.33 6.84 0.91
CA ASP A 12 -4.83 8.01 1.65
C ASP A 12 -5.38 9.36 1.14
N TYR A 13 -6.09 9.38 0.00
CA TYR A 13 -6.51 10.61 -0.67
C TYR A 13 -7.97 10.51 -1.16
N ASP A 14 -8.90 10.79 -0.25
CA ASP A 14 -10.35 10.75 -0.50
C ASP A 14 -10.83 11.76 -1.54
N ASP A 15 -10.08 12.83 -1.79
CA ASP A 15 -10.39 13.87 -2.77
C ASP A 15 -10.12 13.42 -4.22
N VAL A 16 -9.29 12.38 -4.38
CA VAL A 16 -8.92 11.83 -5.67
C VAL A 16 -9.81 10.63 -6.01
N MET A 17 -10.69 10.84 -6.98
CA MET A 17 -11.68 9.84 -7.40
C MET A 17 -11.74 9.72 -8.92
N ARG A 18 -11.88 8.49 -9.41
CA ARG A 18 -12.07 8.16 -10.83
C ARG A 18 -13.30 7.27 -10.97
N GLU A 19 -14.14 7.54 -11.95
CA GLU A 19 -15.20 6.61 -12.37
C GLU A 19 -14.87 6.06 -13.74
N ILE A 20 -14.71 4.74 -13.84
CA ILE A 20 -14.36 4.06 -15.08
C ILE A 20 -15.48 3.11 -15.45
N ASP A 21 -15.95 3.25 -16.68
CA ASP A 21 -16.92 2.35 -17.28
C ASP A 21 -16.16 1.31 -18.12
N ILE A 22 -16.45 0.04 -17.90
CA ILE A 22 -15.75 -1.09 -18.54
C ILE A 22 -16.72 -2.21 -18.87
N LYS A 23 -16.49 -2.95 -19.96
CA LYS A 23 -17.37 -4.06 -20.33
C LYS A 23 -17.15 -5.26 -19.41
N SER A 24 -18.22 -5.96 -19.07
CA SER A 24 -18.18 -7.17 -18.23
C SER A 24 -17.27 -8.29 -18.76
N ASN A 25 -17.04 -8.38 -20.08
CA ASN A 25 -16.15 -9.37 -20.68
C ASN A 25 -14.67 -8.94 -20.77
N GLN A 26 -14.35 -7.69 -20.42
CA GLN A 26 -12.98 -7.21 -20.35
C GLN A 26 -12.30 -7.73 -19.10
N THR A 27 -10.98 -7.59 -19.08
CA THR A 27 -10.11 -8.21 -18.08
C THR A 27 -9.74 -7.22 -16.98
N PHE A 28 -9.19 -7.73 -15.88
CA PHE A 28 -8.57 -6.88 -14.86
C PHE A 28 -7.37 -6.11 -15.40
N GLU A 29 -6.70 -6.61 -16.45
CA GLU A 29 -5.60 -5.89 -17.10
C GLU A 29 -6.12 -4.65 -17.84
N ASP A 30 -7.28 -4.75 -18.49
CA ASP A 30 -7.93 -3.60 -19.13
C ASP A 30 -8.30 -2.53 -18.09
N LEU A 31 -8.81 -2.94 -16.92
CA LEU A 31 -9.12 -2.04 -15.81
C LEU A 31 -7.85 -1.39 -15.25
N HIS A 32 -6.79 -2.16 -15.02
CA HIS A 32 -5.48 -1.69 -14.58
C HIS A 32 -4.93 -0.60 -15.51
N LYS A 33 -4.93 -0.85 -16.82
CA LYS A 33 -4.48 0.13 -17.83
C LYS A 33 -5.37 1.37 -17.83
N ALA A 34 -6.69 1.22 -17.66
CA ALA A 34 -7.63 2.33 -17.62
C ALA A 34 -7.42 3.24 -16.40
N ILE A 35 -7.17 2.66 -15.22
CA ILE A 35 -6.84 3.40 -13.99
C ILE A 35 -5.59 4.25 -14.24
N HIS A 36 -4.52 3.63 -14.76
CA HIS A 36 -3.24 4.33 -14.94
C HIS A 36 -3.24 5.34 -16.08
N LYS A 37 -4.04 5.11 -17.12
CA LYS A 37 -4.32 6.14 -18.13
C LYS A 37 -4.96 7.39 -17.52
N SER A 38 -5.73 7.25 -16.44
CA SER A 38 -6.40 8.36 -15.75
C SER A 38 -5.54 9.05 -14.68
N THR A 39 -4.57 8.34 -14.10
CA THR A 39 -3.63 8.90 -13.09
C THR A 39 -2.32 9.40 -13.71
N GLY A 40 -1.97 8.93 -14.91
CA GLY A 40 -0.69 9.21 -15.56
C GLY A 40 0.46 8.34 -15.06
N TYR A 41 0.18 7.31 -14.26
CA TYR A 41 1.19 6.39 -13.76
C TYR A 41 1.60 5.37 -14.84
N ASN A 42 2.77 4.75 -14.67
CA ASN A 42 3.25 3.74 -15.59
C ASN A 42 2.52 2.40 -15.36
N PRO A 43 1.74 1.87 -16.33
CA PRO A 43 1.07 0.59 -16.18
C PRO A 43 2.02 -0.62 -16.17
N GLU A 44 3.29 -0.48 -16.50
CA GLU A 44 4.25 -1.60 -16.54
C GLU A 44 4.92 -1.88 -15.17
N LYS A 45 4.18 -1.67 -14.07
CA LYS A 45 4.66 -1.95 -12.70
C LYS A 45 3.87 -3.10 -12.08
N SER A 46 4.55 -3.93 -11.31
CA SER A 46 3.97 -5.07 -10.60
C SER A 46 2.86 -4.61 -9.65
N SER A 47 1.66 -5.14 -9.85
CA SER A 47 0.43 -4.65 -9.20
C SER A 47 -0.54 -5.81 -8.97
N SER A 48 -1.49 -5.68 -8.05
CA SER A 48 -2.49 -6.74 -7.81
C SER A 48 -3.83 -6.20 -7.33
N PHE A 49 -4.91 -6.78 -7.85
CA PHE A 49 -6.25 -6.65 -7.27
C PHE A 49 -6.46 -7.79 -6.28
N TYR A 50 -7.19 -7.50 -5.21
CA TYR A 50 -7.64 -8.46 -4.22
C TYR A 50 -9.16 -8.40 -4.18
N VAL A 51 -9.82 -9.54 -4.36
CA VAL A 51 -11.27 -9.65 -4.11
C VAL A 51 -11.50 -9.28 -2.65
N SER A 52 -12.40 -8.34 -2.39
CA SER A 52 -12.55 -7.74 -1.07
C SER A 52 -13.98 -7.76 -0.57
N THR A 53 -14.12 -7.83 0.75
CA THR A 53 -15.39 -7.72 1.47
C THR A 53 -15.73 -6.27 1.79
N ASP A 54 -16.85 -6.03 2.48
CA ASP A 54 -17.26 -4.69 2.88
C ASP A 54 -16.26 -3.91 3.73
N ASN A 55 -15.44 -4.64 4.49
CA ASN A 55 -14.42 -4.10 5.39
C ASN A 55 -13.03 -3.96 4.72
N TRP A 56 -12.95 -3.97 3.40
CA TRP A 56 -11.69 -3.82 2.64
C TRP A 56 -10.61 -4.88 2.97
N LEU A 57 -11.03 -6.07 3.39
CA LEU A 57 -10.13 -7.20 3.64
C LEU A 57 -9.61 -7.79 2.32
N LYS A 58 -8.31 -8.08 2.26
CA LYS A 58 -7.63 -8.63 1.07
C LYS A 58 -7.87 -10.14 0.98
N GLY A 59 -8.66 -10.58 0.02
CA GLY A 59 -8.92 -11.99 -0.30
C GLY A 59 -8.07 -12.49 -1.46
N ASP A 60 -8.70 -13.13 -2.45
CA ASP A 60 -8.02 -13.74 -3.59
C ASP A 60 -7.27 -12.72 -4.44
N GLU A 61 -6.01 -13.04 -4.77
CA GLU A 61 -5.07 -12.18 -5.49
C GLU A 61 -5.13 -12.40 -7.01
N ILE A 62 -5.35 -11.31 -7.75
CA ILE A 62 -5.30 -11.23 -9.21
C ILE A 62 -4.13 -10.31 -9.58
N ALA A 63 -3.03 -10.90 -10.04
CA ALA A 63 -1.75 -10.22 -10.16
C ALA A 63 -1.39 -9.83 -11.60
N TYR A 64 -0.68 -8.71 -11.71
CA TYR A 64 0.00 -8.25 -12.92
C TYR A 64 1.49 -8.22 -12.66
N LEU A 65 2.26 -8.88 -13.54
CA LEU A 65 3.69 -9.13 -13.39
C LEU A 65 4.05 -9.70 -11.99
N PRO A 66 3.49 -10.86 -11.60
CA PRO A 66 3.84 -11.46 -10.32
C PRO A 66 5.29 -11.93 -10.30
N ASN A 67 5.90 -11.90 -9.11
CA ASN A 67 7.20 -12.50 -8.88
C ASN A 67 7.17 -14.01 -9.18
N GLU A 68 8.30 -14.56 -9.64
CA GLU A 68 8.42 -15.99 -10.03
C GLU A 68 7.96 -16.94 -8.92
N ARG A 69 8.22 -16.60 -7.65
CA ARG A 69 7.81 -17.41 -6.48
C ARG A 69 6.29 -17.48 -6.25
N LYS A 70 5.54 -16.52 -6.79
CA LYS A 70 4.08 -16.42 -6.65
C LYS A 70 3.33 -16.83 -7.92
N LYS A 71 4.01 -16.88 -9.06
CA LYS A 71 3.39 -17.07 -10.39
C LYS A 71 2.45 -18.28 -10.48
N ASP A 72 2.79 -19.38 -9.81
CA ASP A 72 1.97 -20.61 -9.83
C ASP A 72 0.79 -20.59 -8.84
N ARG A 73 0.71 -19.58 -7.96
CA ARG A 73 -0.29 -19.47 -6.88
C ARG A 73 -1.28 -18.34 -7.09
N VAL A 74 -1.03 -17.44 -8.04
CA VAL A 74 -1.86 -16.25 -8.28
C VAL A 74 -2.50 -16.32 -9.66
N VAL A 75 -3.69 -15.76 -9.76
CA VAL A 75 -4.37 -15.65 -11.06
C VAL A 75 -3.83 -14.42 -11.79
N LEU A 76 -3.60 -14.52 -13.09
CA LEU A 76 -3.10 -13.40 -13.90
C LEU A 76 -4.25 -12.48 -14.33
N MET A 77 -4.01 -11.17 -14.28
CA MET A 77 -4.98 -10.16 -14.72
C MET A 77 -5.42 -10.34 -16.18
N GLU A 78 -4.51 -10.74 -17.07
CA GLU A 78 -4.77 -10.92 -18.52
C GLU A 78 -5.84 -12.00 -18.80
N ASN A 79 -5.91 -13.02 -17.93
CA ASN A 79 -6.81 -14.17 -18.09
C ASN A 79 -8.08 -14.03 -17.24
N SER A 80 -8.16 -12.98 -16.42
CA SER A 80 -9.22 -12.77 -15.44
C SER A 80 -10.24 -11.78 -15.99
N LYS A 81 -11.39 -12.28 -16.44
CA LYS A 81 -12.52 -11.44 -16.86
C LYS A 81 -13.26 -10.90 -15.66
N LEU A 82 -13.64 -9.63 -15.70
CA LEU A 82 -14.36 -8.95 -14.61
C LEU A 82 -15.62 -9.71 -14.20
N SER A 83 -16.43 -10.18 -15.17
CA SER A 83 -17.66 -10.92 -14.89
C SER A 83 -17.49 -12.18 -14.04
N GLY A 84 -16.28 -12.76 -13.97
CA GLY A 84 -16.01 -13.95 -13.17
C GLY A 84 -15.79 -13.66 -11.68
N PHE A 85 -15.63 -12.39 -11.31
CA PHE A 85 -15.26 -11.96 -9.94
C PHE A 85 -16.28 -10.98 -9.35
N ILE A 86 -17.43 -10.80 -9.98
CA ILE A 86 -18.55 -10.01 -9.44
C ILE A 86 -19.55 -10.97 -8.82
N GLU A 87 -19.59 -11.02 -7.50
CA GLU A 87 -20.57 -11.82 -6.74
C GLU A 87 -21.71 -10.94 -6.20
N ASP A 88 -21.39 -9.70 -5.81
CA ASP A 88 -22.34 -8.73 -5.25
C ASP A 88 -22.51 -7.49 -6.16
N PRO A 89 -23.71 -6.85 -6.21
CA PRO A 89 -23.91 -5.58 -6.91
C PRO A 89 -22.97 -4.45 -6.49
N HIS A 90 -22.47 -4.48 -5.25
CA HIS A 90 -21.49 -3.56 -4.67
C HIS A 90 -20.12 -4.21 -4.45
N GLN A 91 -19.75 -5.19 -5.29
CA GLN A 91 -18.46 -5.88 -5.21
C GLN A 91 -17.30 -4.89 -5.05
N LYS A 92 -16.45 -5.17 -4.05
CA LYS A 92 -15.25 -4.40 -3.74
C LYS A 92 -14.00 -5.16 -4.14
N PHE A 93 -13.00 -4.40 -4.56
CA PHE A 93 -11.64 -4.85 -4.80
C PHE A 93 -10.67 -3.89 -4.14
N TYR A 94 -9.72 -4.45 -3.40
CA TYR A 94 -8.58 -3.69 -2.93
C TYR A 94 -7.49 -3.77 -3.99
N TYR A 95 -6.93 -2.65 -4.43
CA TYR A 95 -5.97 -2.62 -5.52
C TYR A 95 -4.66 -1.99 -5.06
N ILE A 96 -3.56 -2.73 -5.23
CA ILE A 96 -2.20 -2.28 -4.90
C ILE A 96 -1.44 -2.06 -6.21
N TYR A 97 -1.01 -0.83 -6.43
CA TYR A 97 -0.15 -0.47 -7.54
C TYR A 97 1.30 -0.41 -7.11
N ASN A 98 2.20 -1.00 -7.90
CA ASN A 98 3.65 -0.91 -7.76
C ASN A 98 4.17 -1.38 -6.38
N PHE A 99 4.49 -2.66 -6.25
CA PHE A 99 4.99 -3.20 -4.97
C PHE A 99 6.30 -2.57 -4.47
N ASP A 100 7.09 -1.92 -5.33
CA ASP A 100 8.32 -1.23 -4.90
C ASP A 100 8.00 0.10 -4.17
N ARG A 101 6.91 0.76 -4.56
CA ARG A 101 6.39 1.99 -3.94
C ARG A 101 4.87 1.96 -4.03
N PRO A 102 4.22 1.29 -3.06
CA PRO A 102 2.80 0.97 -3.15
C PRO A 102 1.95 2.23 -3.08
N PHE A 103 0.94 2.28 -3.95
CA PHE A 103 -0.27 3.07 -3.74
C PHE A 103 -1.44 2.12 -3.63
N ASP A 104 -2.24 2.33 -2.60
CA ASP A 104 -3.41 1.54 -2.32
C ASP A 104 -4.68 2.26 -2.79
N PHE A 105 -5.57 1.51 -3.41
CA PHE A 105 -6.80 1.99 -3.98
C PHE A 105 -7.97 1.12 -3.55
N HIS A 106 -9.08 1.79 -3.31
CA HIS A 106 -10.38 1.18 -3.13
C HIS A 106 -11.14 1.23 -4.46
N VAL A 107 -11.52 0.06 -4.97
CA VAL A 107 -12.27 -0.09 -6.21
C VAL A 107 -13.62 -0.73 -5.91
N GLU A 108 -14.69 -0.02 -6.18
CA GLU A 108 -16.06 -0.46 -5.87
C GLU A 108 -16.92 -0.47 -7.13
N LEU A 109 -17.67 -1.55 -7.33
CA LEU A 109 -18.72 -1.59 -8.34
C LEU A 109 -19.91 -0.74 -7.88
N VAL A 110 -20.18 0.36 -8.57
CA VAL A 110 -21.26 1.28 -8.20
C VAL A 110 -22.54 1.00 -8.98
N LYS A 111 -22.41 0.57 -10.24
CA LYS A 111 -23.55 0.37 -11.13
C LYS A 111 -23.26 -0.62 -12.24
N ILE A 112 -24.27 -1.40 -12.60
CA ILE A 112 -24.30 -2.23 -13.79
C ILE A 112 -25.30 -1.62 -14.78
N VAL A 113 -24.86 -1.38 -16.02
CA VAL A 113 -25.69 -0.87 -17.12
C VAL A 113 -25.80 -1.96 -18.19
N LEU A 114 -27.02 -2.35 -18.56
CA LEU A 114 -27.23 -3.46 -19.50
C LEU A 114 -27.10 -3.04 -20.97
N ASP A 115 -27.35 -1.76 -21.25
CA ASP A 115 -27.36 -1.17 -22.60
C ASP A 115 -26.11 -0.30 -22.81
N PRO A 116 -25.04 -0.82 -23.43
CA PRO A 116 -23.85 -0.04 -23.75
C PRO A 116 -24.17 0.97 -24.85
N ASP A 117 -23.62 2.18 -24.74
CA ASP A 117 -23.73 3.17 -25.81
C ASP A 117 -22.83 2.73 -26.99
N PRO A 118 -23.38 2.55 -28.20
CA PRO A 118 -22.59 2.11 -29.35
C PRO A 118 -21.53 3.12 -29.79
N ASN A 119 -21.62 4.38 -29.35
CA ASN A 119 -20.67 5.43 -29.73
C ASN A 119 -19.48 5.56 -28.77
N ILE A 120 -19.46 4.81 -27.66
CA ILE A 120 -18.42 4.88 -26.64
C ILE A 120 -17.50 3.66 -26.74
N GLU A 121 -16.20 3.92 -26.84
CA GLU A 121 -15.18 2.88 -26.70
C GLU A 121 -14.84 2.67 -25.22
N TYR A 122 -14.88 1.42 -24.78
CA TYR A 122 -14.61 1.01 -23.41
C TYR A 122 -13.24 0.31 -23.31
N PRO A 123 -12.43 0.54 -22.26
CA PRO A 123 -12.78 1.26 -21.02
C PRO A 123 -12.82 2.79 -21.21
N PHE A 124 -13.78 3.44 -20.56
CA PHE A 124 -14.03 4.88 -20.67
C PHE A 124 -13.97 5.54 -19.29
N LEU A 125 -13.22 6.64 -19.17
CA LEU A 125 -13.18 7.45 -17.95
C LEU A 125 -14.39 8.40 -17.93
N ALA A 126 -15.40 8.05 -17.13
CA ALA A 126 -16.65 8.81 -17.03
C ALA A 126 -16.51 10.07 -16.16
N LYS A 127 -15.70 9.99 -15.09
CA LYS A 127 -15.49 11.11 -14.16
C LYS A 127 -14.07 11.08 -13.59
N SER A 128 -13.51 12.25 -13.39
CA SER A 128 -12.22 12.45 -12.73
C SER A 128 -12.31 13.65 -11.79
N SER A 129 -11.90 13.49 -10.54
CA SER A 129 -11.88 14.51 -9.49
C SER A 129 -10.58 14.42 -8.70
N GLY A 130 -9.98 15.55 -8.34
CA GLY A 130 -8.70 15.60 -7.63
C GLY A 130 -7.49 15.26 -8.51
N GLU A 131 -6.32 15.74 -8.10
CA GLU A 131 -5.04 15.48 -8.76
C GLU A 131 -4.41 14.23 -8.16
N ALA A 132 -3.98 13.28 -8.99
CA ALA A 132 -3.33 12.07 -8.49
C ALA A 132 -1.97 12.43 -7.84
N PRO A 133 -1.61 11.81 -6.70
CA PRO A 133 -0.32 12.06 -6.03
C PRO A 133 0.86 11.86 -6.98
N LYS A 134 1.89 12.70 -6.88
CA LYS A 134 3.09 12.57 -7.73
C LYS A 134 4.02 11.49 -7.18
N ILE A 135 4.44 10.58 -8.05
CA ILE A 135 5.44 9.56 -7.71
C ILE A 135 6.82 10.15 -7.95
N PHE A 136 7.55 10.43 -6.88
CA PHE A 136 8.95 10.84 -6.99
C PHE A 136 9.83 9.60 -7.18
N GLU A 137 10.12 9.25 -8.43
CA GLU A 137 11.18 8.28 -8.71
C GLU A 137 12.53 8.94 -8.41
N LYS A 138 13.28 8.41 -7.43
CA LYS A 138 14.59 8.92 -6.98
C LYS A 138 15.67 8.98 -8.09
N ASN A 139 15.36 8.55 -9.31
CA ASN A 139 16.30 8.43 -10.42
C ASN A 139 16.02 9.40 -11.60
N ALA A 140 15.07 10.33 -11.47
CA ALA A 140 14.77 11.29 -12.54
C ALA A 140 15.57 12.61 -12.44
N VAL A 141 16.86 12.53 -12.09
CA VAL A 141 17.81 13.61 -12.42
C VAL A 141 18.55 13.19 -13.69
N SER A 142 17.89 13.40 -14.82
CA SER A 142 18.59 13.49 -16.10
C SER A 142 19.43 14.76 -16.04
N VAL A 143 20.75 14.63 -16.14
CA VAL A 143 21.72 15.74 -16.02
C VAL A 143 21.74 16.68 -17.24
N ASP A 144 20.74 16.59 -18.13
CA ASP A 144 20.78 17.20 -19.46
C ASP A 144 19.95 18.49 -19.63
N ASP A 145 19.25 18.98 -18.59
CA ASP A 145 18.49 20.24 -18.64
C ASP A 145 18.94 21.27 -17.58
N ALA A 146 20.26 21.48 -17.47
CA ALA A 146 20.87 22.50 -16.60
C ALA A 146 20.91 23.91 -17.21
N GLU A 147 20.11 24.22 -18.23
CA GLU A 147 20.13 25.53 -18.90
C GLU A 147 18.76 26.23 -18.99
N ASN A 148 17.76 25.97 -18.13
CA ASN A 148 16.62 26.90 -18.01
C ASN A 148 15.63 26.75 -16.83
N SER A 149 16.07 26.32 -15.64
CA SER A 149 15.19 26.40 -14.45
C SER A 149 15.90 27.04 -13.27
N ALA A 150 15.91 28.38 -13.27
CA ALA A 150 16.32 29.20 -12.15
C ALA A 150 15.17 29.34 -11.13
N VAL A 151 14.70 28.24 -10.52
CA VAL A 151 13.94 28.30 -9.25
C VAL A 151 14.14 26.99 -8.49
N ALA A 152 14.56 27.10 -7.22
CA ALA A 152 14.83 26.03 -6.24
C ALA A 152 16.25 25.46 -6.18
N VAL A 153 17.26 26.35 -6.14
CA VAL A 153 18.58 26.05 -5.56
C VAL A 153 18.72 26.87 -4.26
N GLY A 154 17.91 26.54 -3.25
CA GLY A 154 17.86 27.30 -1.99
C GLY A 154 18.06 26.47 -0.72
N GLU A 155 17.91 25.15 -0.78
CA GLU A 155 17.94 24.30 0.42
C GLU A 155 19.18 23.41 0.54
N PHE A 156 20.04 23.38 -0.49
CA PHE A 156 21.29 22.62 -0.48
C PHE A 156 22.55 23.50 -0.39
N ASP A 157 22.40 24.83 -0.44
CA ASP A 157 23.52 25.78 -0.32
C ASP A 157 23.83 26.16 1.14
N PHE A 158 22.90 25.92 2.07
CA PHE A 158 23.09 26.21 3.49
C PHE A 158 24.25 25.41 4.11
N LEU A 159 24.49 24.19 3.64
CA LEU A 159 25.60 23.35 4.13
C LEU A 159 26.96 23.77 3.58
N ASN A 160 27.00 24.52 2.48
CA ASN A 160 28.24 24.96 1.85
C ASN A 160 28.66 26.36 2.34
N GLU A 161 27.72 27.17 2.82
CA GLU A 161 27.98 28.49 3.41
C GLU A 161 28.38 28.43 4.91
N LEU A 162 28.14 27.30 5.57
CA LEU A 162 28.83 26.96 6.82
C LEU A 162 30.25 26.52 6.48
N ASN A 163 31.13 27.49 6.25
CA ASN A 163 32.57 27.32 6.01
C ASN A 163 33.26 26.75 7.27
N PHE A 164 32.98 25.48 7.57
CA PHE A 164 33.50 24.72 8.69
C PHE A 164 34.98 24.42 8.39
N VAL A 165 35.85 25.29 8.90
CA VAL A 165 37.29 25.08 8.86
C VAL A 165 37.61 24.01 9.90
N PRO A 166 38.22 22.87 9.53
CA PRO A 166 38.51 21.77 10.45
C PRO A 166 39.67 22.06 11.42
N GLU A 167 40.03 23.33 11.66
CA GLU A 167 41.22 23.73 12.40
C GLU A 167 40.94 24.33 13.79
N ASP A 168 39.67 24.48 14.21
CA ASP A 168 39.30 24.92 15.56
C ASP A 168 38.73 23.76 16.40
N THR A 169 39.52 22.70 16.60
CA THR A 169 39.20 21.62 17.56
C THR A 169 39.60 21.94 18.99
N ASP A 170 40.21 23.09 19.24
CA ASP A 170 40.81 23.44 20.53
C ASP A 170 39.77 23.90 21.58
N GLU A 171 38.52 24.16 21.20
CA GLU A 171 37.45 24.55 22.15
C GLU A 171 36.61 23.37 22.69
N LEU A 172 36.76 22.15 22.16
CA LEU A 172 36.05 20.97 22.69
C LEU A 172 36.74 20.39 23.94
N GLU A 173 38.01 20.72 24.18
CA GLU A 173 38.78 20.25 25.33
C GLU A 173 38.42 20.98 26.64
N ALA A 174 37.77 22.15 26.55
CA ALA A 174 37.36 22.94 27.72
C ALA A 174 36.04 22.45 28.39
N MET A 175 35.38 21.42 27.85
CA MET A 175 34.15 20.85 28.44
C MET A 175 34.36 19.49 29.12
N GLY A 176 35.60 18.98 29.16
CA GLY A 176 35.96 17.70 29.80
C GLY A 176 36.25 17.80 31.31
N GLU A 177 36.31 19.01 31.87
CA GLU A 177 36.77 19.24 33.25
C GLU A 177 35.67 19.87 34.13
N MET A 178 34.51 19.21 34.22
CA MET A 178 33.62 19.40 35.36
C MET A 178 33.05 18.05 35.80
N GLY A 179 33.89 17.32 36.52
CA GLY A 179 33.51 16.11 37.21
C GLY A 179 32.42 16.36 38.26
N ILE A 180 31.45 15.45 38.32
CA ILE A 180 30.67 15.17 39.52
C ILE A 180 30.78 13.67 39.80
N ASN A 181 31.86 13.37 40.51
CA ASN A 181 32.06 12.40 41.59
C ASN A 181 31.22 11.11 41.60
N GLU A 182 31.97 10.00 41.50
CA GLU A 182 31.65 8.68 42.03
C GLU A 182 31.02 8.76 43.42
N LYS A 183 29.92 8.04 43.60
CA LYS A 183 29.61 7.42 44.88
C LYS A 183 29.59 5.92 44.68
N GLU A 184 30.61 5.30 45.26
CA GLU A 184 30.71 3.90 45.63
C GLU A 184 29.36 3.32 46.06
N ARG A 185 29.00 2.17 45.51
CA ARG A 185 28.21 1.17 46.20
C ARG A 185 28.72 -0.21 45.82
N ASP A 186 29.18 -0.89 46.86
CA ASP A 186 29.84 -2.18 46.90
C ASP A 186 29.04 -3.30 46.22
N ASP A 187 29.80 -4.18 45.55
CA ASP A 187 29.42 -5.54 45.24
C ASP A 187 29.43 -6.38 46.53
N GLU A 188 28.29 -6.97 46.88
CA GLU A 188 28.24 -8.18 47.70
C GLU A 188 27.47 -9.25 46.90
N GLU A 189 28.21 -10.29 46.50
CA GLU A 189 27.68 -11.58 46.08
C GLU A 189 26.97 -12.24 47.27
N GLU A 190 25.72 -12.65 47.10
CA GLU A 190 25.20 -13.86 47.77
C GLU A 190 24.24 -14.60 46.83
N SER A 191 24.54 -15.89 46.73
CA SER A 191 23.83 -16.99 46.10
C SER A 191 22.50 -17.34 46.77
N GLU A 192 21.78 -18.29 46.16
CA GLU A 192 20.64 -19.13 46.63
C GLU A 192 19.33 -18.79 45.89
N GLU A 193 19.00 -19.55 44.85
CA GLU A 193 18.19 -20.78 44.84
C GLU A 193 16.67 -20.51 44.89
N ASP A 194 16.01 -20.95 43.80
CA ASP A 194 14.68 -21.54 43.70
C ASP A 194 13.50 -20.94 44.48
N GLU A 195 12.54 -20.34 43.75
CA GLU A 195 11.13 -20.69 43.99
C GLU A 195 10.28 -20.58 42.71
N PHE A 196 10.02 -21.76 42.17
CA PHE A 196 8.98 -22.10 41.23
C PHE A 196 7.61 -21.78 41.84
N GLY A 197 6.84 -20.89 41.19
CA GLY A 197 5.51 -20.46 41.64
C GLY A 197 4.49 -20.49 40.52
N ASP A 198 4.23 -21.71 40.02
CA ASP A 198 2.98 -22.05 39.34
C ASP A 198 1.84 -21.97 40.37
N ASP A 199 0.97 -20.96 40.27
CA ASP A 199 -0.37 -21.01 40.87
C ASP A 199 -1.32 -20.08 40.12
N PHE A 200 -2.05 -20.66 39.16
CA PHE A 200 -3.48 -20.43 39.00
C PHE A 200 -4.07 -21.63 38.25
N SER A 201 -4.37 -22.68 39.02
CA SER A 201 -5.31 -23.74 38.62
C SER A 201 -6.55 -23.68 39.51
N ASP A 202 -7.72 -23.49 38.89
CA ASP A 202 -9.07 -23.96 39.27
C ASP A 202 -10.10 -22.97 38.66
N GLY A 203 -11.17 -23.33 37.96
CA GLY A 203 -11.80 -24.55 37.45
C GLY A 203 -12.70 -24.07 36.29
N ASP A 204 -13.26 -24.83 35.37
CA ASP A 204 -13.80 -26.18 35.40
C ASP A 204 -13.73 -26.78 33.99
N SER A 205 -13.64 -28.10 33.94
CA SER A 205 -13.68 -28.92 32.74
C SER A 205 -14.95 -29.79 32.76
N PHE A 206 -15.54 -30.01 31.57
CA PHE A 206 -16.68 -30.89 31.22
C PHE A 206 -18.08 -30.35 31.63
N GLU A 207 -19.08 -30.32 30.75
CA GLU A 207 -19.57 -31.43 29.92
C GLU A 207 -19.74 -31.12 28.42
N ASP A 208 -19.23 -32.07 27.65
CA ASP A 208 -19.62 -32.46 26.30
C ASP A 208 -21.03 -33.06 26.34
N ASP A 209 -21.91 -32.62 25.46
CA ASP A 209 -23.02 -33.44 25.00
C ASP A 209 -23.24 -33.18 23.51
N THR A 210 -22.49 -33.94 22.73
CA THR A 210 -22.74 -34.13 21.30
C THR A 210 -23.80 -35.22 21.09
N ILE A 211 -24.85 -34.84 20.34
CA ILE A 211 -25.42 -35.61 19.20
C ILE A 211 -26.42 -36.77 19.50
N LYS A 212 -27.67 -36.56 19.00
CA LYS A 212 -28.62 -37.52 18.37
C LYS A 212 -29.18 -38.67 19.24
N ASP A 213 -30.35 -39.28 19.02
CA ASP A 213 -31.20 -39.57 17.86
C ASP A 213 -32.66 -39.81 18.36
N ASP A 214 -33.62 -39.75 17.43
CA ASP A 214 -34.86 -40.52 17.31
C ASP A 214 -35.85 -40.67 18.51
N TYR A 215 -37.02 -40.05 18.39
CA TYR A 215 -38.33 -40.71 18.13
C TYR A 215 -39.46 -39.69 17.94
#